data_AF-A0A9D9MUV4-F1
#
_entry.id   AF-A0A9D9MUV4-F1
#
_cell.length_a   1.000
_cell.length_b   1.000
_cell.length_c   1.000
_cell.angle_alpha   90.00
_cell.angle_beta   90.00
_cell.angle_gamma   90.00
#
_symmetry.space_group_name_H-M   'P 1'
#
loop_
_entity.id
_entity.type
_entity.pdbx_description
1 polymer ?
#
loop_
_entity_poly.entity_id
_entity_poly.type
_entity_poly.pdbx_seq_one_letter_code
_entity_poly.pdbx_strand_id
1 'polypeptide(L)'
;MQRGKKLLMMTLLLVAGFVVGVQVIKAGNSQNTIGWLWGGMNATSGGNTSLGWVSMNSRDCDADGNGTVDVAGCPAGAIPDYGVNVPLSDGAVRGYGWSENYGWLSFNAADVAGCPVGGCSAQRVGNALTGWARVLSIRDAAANSGGWSGYVSLDSGTTGSGVPYGVTVAGNIISGYAWSDELGWIDFGRARIQPGNSLKICRDSCNSGILRGSQSAAGSNTMGTGAVESLVACWNSDVACGMAGASVPATWAESGSAAVGLSGPDTLKTVTANAVGSESVTATYVGQTATLNVSVICVPLVCGAVTKAVTDTYCPDATQDTGVSDNCGGTLTCPGTRYCDTNYKEVQP
;
A
#
# COMPACT_ATOMS: atom_id res chain seq x y z
N MET A 1 -16.66 -20.32 -49.84
CA MET A 1 -17.68 -19.40 -49.26
C MET A 1 -17.64 -19.32 -47.71
N GLN A 2 -16.59 -19.81 -47.03
CA GLN A 2 -16.55 -19.96 -45.56
C GLN A 2 -15.62 -18.98 -44.81
N ARG A 3 -14.90 -18.09 -45.50
CA ARG A 3 -13.95 -17.15 -44.87
C ARG A 3 -14.62 -15.91 -44.28
N GLY A 4 -15.76 -15.48 -44.85
CA GLY A 4 -16.51 -14.29 -44.39
C GLY A 4 -17.46 -14.53 -43.20
N LYS A 5 -17.85 -15.79 -42.93
CA LYS A 5 -18.72 -16.12 -41.78
C LYS A 5 -17.97 -16.20 -40.45
N LYS A 6 -16.66 -16.49 -40.48
CA LYS A 6 -15.79 -16.57 -39.29
C LYS A 6 -15.48 -15.20 -38.69
N LEU A 7 -15.34 -14.17 -39.54
CA LEU A 7 -15.09 -12.80 -39.08
C LEU A 7 -16.34 -12.18 -38.43
N LEU A 8 -17.53 -12.48 -38.98
CA LEU A 8 -18.81 -11.93 -38.50
C LEU A 8 -19.29 -12.56 -37.17
N MET A 9 -19.01 -13.85 -36.93
CA MET A 9 -19.36 -14.50 -35.65
C MET A 9 -18.43 -14.11 -34.50
N MET A 10 -17.19 -13.70 -34.80
CA MET A 10 -16.21 -13.25 -33.80
C MET A 10 -16.52 -11.84 -33.28
N THR A 11 -17.09 -10.97 -34.13
CA THR A 11 -17.56 -9.63 -33.72
C THR A 11 -18.88 -9.68 -32.94
N LEU A 12 -19.75 -10.67 -33.21
CA LEU A 12 -21.05 -10.80 -32.53
C LEU A 12 -20.93 -11.35 -31.10
N LEU A 13 -19.90 -12.17 -30.83
CA LEU A 13 -19.64 -12.77 -29.51
C LEU A 13 -18.99 -11.82 -28.50
N LEU A 14 -18.33 -10.74 -28.97
CA LEU A 14 -17.77 -9.68 -28.13
C LEU A 14 -18.86 -8.80 -27.48
N VAL A 15 -20.07 -8.77 -28.07
CA VAL A 15 -21.20 -7.94 -27.61
C VAL A 15 -22.16 -8.72 -26.69
N ALA A 16 -22.21 -10.05 -26.78
CA ALA A 16 -23.19 -10.88 -26.07
C ALA A 16 -22.73 -11.42 -24.69
N GLY A 17 -21.46 -11.23 -24.31
CA GLY A 17 -20.90 -11.79 -23.07
C GLY A 17 -21.00 -10.92 -21.82
N PHE A 18 -21.58 -9.72 -21.88
CA PHE A 18 -21.43 -8.73 -20.79
C PHE A 18 -22.49 -8.79 -19.67
N VAL A 19 -23.30 -9.85 -19.58
CA VAL A 19 -24.32 -9.95 -18.53
C VAL A 19 -24.26 -11.32 -17.90
N VAL A 20 -23.41 -11.48 -16.87
CA VAL A 20 -23.73 -12.00 -15.52
C VAL A 20 -22.42 -12.00 -14.70
N GLY A 21 -22.33 -11.08 -13.75
CA GLY A 21 -21.59 -11.23 -12.48
C GLY A 21 -20.11 -11.62 -12.53
N VAL A 22 -19.24 -10.75 -13.06
CA VAL A 22 -17.82 -10.78 -12.65
C VAL A 22 -17.69 -9.89 -11.43
N GLN A 23 -17.19 -10.48 -10.34
CA GLN A 23 -16.85 -9.77 -9.10
C GLN A 23 -16.07 -8.50 -9.43
N VAL A 24 -16.43 -7.40 -8.77
CA VAL A 24 -15.73 -6.11 -8.88
C VAL A 24 -14.25 -6.36 -8.58
N ILE A 25 -13.43 -6.38 -9.63
CA ILE A 25 -11.98 -6.42 -9.48
C ILE A 25 -11.61 -5.00 -9.04
N LYS A 26 -11.14 -4.88 -7.79
CA LYS A 26 -10.42 -3.71 -7.31
C LYS A 26 -8.94 -4.03 -7.40
N ALA A 27 -8.19 -3.19 -8.10
CA ALA A 27 -6.74 -3.22 -8.10
C ALA A 27 -6.08 -2.06 -8.88
N GLY A 28 -5.70 -0.98 -8.20
CA GLY A 28 -5.01 0.18 -8.81
C GLY A 28 -3.66 0.40 -8.16
N ASN A 29 -3.47 1.55 -7.50
CA ASN A 29 -2.30 1.81 -6.65
C ASN A 29 -2.04 0.74 -5.56
N SER A 30 -3.00 -0.16 -5.31
CA SER A 30 -2.84 -1.27 -4.37
C SER A 30 -1.96 -2.41 -4.86
N GLN A 31 -1.62 -2.46 -6.16
CA GLN A 31 -0.78 -3.50 -6.76
C GLN A 31 0.54 -2.89 -7.18
N ASN A 32 1.57 -3.71 -7.14
CA ASN A 32 2.93 -3.23 -7.24
C ASN A 32 3.64 -3.63 -8.52
N THR A 33 2.99 -4.28 -9.49
CA THR A 33 3.62 -4.63 -10.77
C THR A 33 2.97 -3.81 -11.86
N ILE A 34 3.80 -3.19 -12.70
CA ILE A 34 3.39 -2.39 -13.87
C ILE A 34 4.19 -2.82 -15.09
N GLY A 35 3.81 -2.30 -16.25
CA GLY A 35 4.44 -2.57 -17.52
C GLY A 35 3.76 -3.71 -18.25
N TRP A 36 4.36 -4.08 -19.38
CA TRP A 36 3.69 -4.93 -20.36
C TRP A 36 4.44 -6.23 -20.56
N LEU A 37 3.73 -7.36 -20.55
CA LEU A 37 4.26 -8.62 -21.07
C LEU A 37 4.04 -8.66 -22.58
N TRP A 38 4.90 -9.39 -23.29
CA TRP A 38 4.72 -9.64 -24.72
C TRP A 38 4.76 -11.14 -25.00
N GLY A 39 3.68 -11.69 -25.56
CA GLY A 39 3.61 -13.13 -25.80
C GLY A 39 2.99 -13.54 -27.13
N GLY A 40 2.89 -14.85 -27.32
CA GLY A 40 2.46 -15.44 -28.58
C GLY A 40 3.61 -16.05 -29.37
N MET A 41 4.85 -16.04 -28.85
CA MET A 41 6.01 -16.24 -29.71
C MET A 41 6.39 -17.72 -29.88
N ASN A 42 6.59 -18.17 -31.12
CA ASN A 42 7.09 -19.51 -31.44
C ASN A 42 8.59 -19.68 -31.10
N ALA A 43 9.31 -18.58 -30.87
CA ALA A 43 10.71 -18.54 -30.46
C ALA A 43 10.97 -17.30 -29.61
N THR A 44 12.00 -17.33 -28.77
CA THR A 44 12.39 -16.17 -27.93
C THR A 44 12.85 -14.95 -28.74
N SER A 45 13.20 -15.14 -30.02
CA SER A 45 13.55 -14.07 -30.98
C SER A 45 12.33 -13.48 -31.72
N GLY A 46 11.11 -13.89 -31.39
CA GLY A 46 9.86 -13.42 -32.00
C GLY A 46 9.30 -14.31 -33.11
N GLY A 47 8.00 -14.13 -33.38
CA GLY A 47 7.22 -14.81 -34.43
C GLY A 47 5.93 -15.41 -33.89
N ASN A 48 4.79 -15.20 -34.57
CA ASN A 48 3.41 -15.43 -34.10
C ASN A 48 3.01 -14.44 -32.97
N THR A 49 1.89 -13.73 -33.16
CA THR A 49 1.42 -12.63 -32.29
C THR A 49 0.13 -12.99 -31.58
N SER A 50 -0.10 -14.28 -31.30
CA SER A 50 -1.41 -14.73 -30.81
C SER A 50 -1.78 -13.98 -29.53
N LEU A 51 -1.01 -14.11 -28.44
CA LEU A 51 -1.31 -13.43 -27.18
C LEU A 51 -1.18 -11.88 -27.27
N GLY A 52 -0.08 -11.37 -27.84
CA GLY A 52 0.18 -9.93 -27.93
C GLY A 52 0.58 -9.30 -26.59
N TRP A 53 0.22 -8.02 -26.41
CA TRP A 53 0.50 -7.26 -25.19
C TRP A 53 -0.41 -7.71 -24.04
N VAL A 54 0.17 -7.84 -22.85
CA VAL A 54 -0.56 -8.04 -21.59
C VAL A 54 -0.15 -6.95 -20.61
N SER A 55 -1.07 -6.07 -20.25
CA SER A 55 -0.87 -5.08 -19.20
C SER A 55 -0.84 -5.75 -17.83
N MET A 56 0.13 -5.37 -16.98
CA MET A 56 0.22 -5.88 -15.62
C MET A 56 -0.51 -5.00 -14.60
N ASN A 57 -0.99 -3.82 -15.00
CA ASN A 57 -1.69 -2.88 -14.13
C ASN A 57 -2.64 -1.92 -14.88
N SER A 58 -3.74 -1.51 -14.25
CA SER A 58 -4.60 -0.43 -14.75
C SER A 58 -3.86 0.90 -14.91
N ARG A 59 -2.80 1.14 -14.12
CA ARG A 59 -1.89 2.29 -14.27
C ARG A 59 -1.12 2.32 -15.59
N ASP A 60 -0.99 1.18 -16.28
CA ASP A 60 -0.40 1.15 -17.62
C ASP A 60 -1.36 1.76 -18.67
N CYS A 61 -2.64 1.90 -18.32
CA CYS A 61 -3.71 2.40 -19.17
C CYS A 61 -4.13 3.84 -18.89
N ASP A 62 -3.79 4.38 -17.72
CA ASP A 62 -4.14 5.73 -17.25
C ASP A 62 -2.83 6.45 -16.89
N ALA A 63 -2.17 6.99 -17.92
CA ALA A 63 -0.85 7.56 -17.80
C ALA A 63 -0.88 8.93 -17.10
N ASP A 64 -1.98 9.67 -17.23
CA ASP A 64 -2.16 10.97 -16.59
C ASP A 64 -2.97 10.93 -15.28
N GLY A 65 -3.57 9.79 -14.93
CA GLY A 65 -4.28 9.56 -13.67
C GLY A 65 -5.67 10.18 -13.64
N ASN A 66 -6.26 10.46 -14.81
CA ASN A 66 -7.58 11.09 -14.93
C ASN A 66 -8.74 10.06 -14.90
N GLY A 67 -8.44 8.76 -14.84
CA GLY A 67 -9.41 7.68 -14.82
C GLY A 67 -9.94 7.27 -16.20
N THR A 68 -9.26 7.66 -17.28
CA THR A 68 -9.61 7.32 -18.67
C THR A 68 -8.44 6.62 -19.39
N VAL A 69 -8.76 5.93 -20.49
CA VAL A 69 -7.77 5.16 -21.27
C VAL A 69 -6.94 6.07 -22.14
N ASP A 70 -5.63 6.08 -21.89
CA ASP A 70 -4.62 6.80 -22.68
C ASP A 70 -3.88 5.89 -23.68
N VAL A 71 -3.90 4.57 -23.44
CA VAL A 71 -3.04 3.60 -24.15
C VAL A 71 -3.86 2.53 -24.88
N ALA A 72 -3.53 2.28 -26.15
CA ALA A 72 -4.13 1.20 -26.93
C ALA A 72 -3.77 -0.18 -26.36
N GLY A 73 -4.68 -1.16 -26.43
CA GLY A 73 -4.51 -2.49 -25.82
C GLY A 73 -5.14 -2.65 -24.43
N CYS A 74 -5.71 -1.58 -23.89
CA CYS A 74 -6.41 -1.55 -22.61
C CYS A 74 -7.90 -1.93 -22.74
N PRO A 75 -8.58 -2.31 -21.63
CA PRO A 75 -10.01 -2.60 -21.67
C PRO A 75 -10.80 -1.39 -22.19
N ALA A 76 -11.77 -1.62 -23.09
CA ALA A 76 -12.61 -0.55 -23.62
C ALA A 76 -13.61 -0.04 -22.56
N GLY A 77 -13.73 1.28 -22.41
CA GLY A 77 -14.65 1.94 -21.48
C GLY A 77 -13.94 2.52 -20.25
N ALA A 78 -14.65 2.62 -19.11
CA ALA A 78 -14.02 3.00 -17.83
C ALA A 78 -13.02 1.91 -17.43
N ILE A 79 -11.79 2.29 -17.10
CA ILE A 79 -10.72 1.33 -16.80
C ILE A 79 -11.11 0.55 -15.54
N PRO A 80 -11.36 -0.77 -15.63
CA PRO A 80 -11.50 -1.58 -14.44
C PRO A 80 -10.18 -1.54 -13.67
N ASP A 81 -10.28 -1.52 -12.35
CA ASP A 81 -9.11 -1.49 -11.49
C ASP A 81 -8.51 -2.91 -11.45
N TYR A 82 -7.38 -3.14 -12.13
CA TYR A 82 -6.66 -4.43 -12.15
C TYR A 82 -5.15 -4.29 -11.93
N GLY A 83 -4.52 -5.35 -11.45
CA GLY A 83 -3.07 -5.43 -11.44
C GLY A 83 -2.54 -6.70 -10.82
N VAL A 84 -1.24 -6.91 -10.98
CA VAL A 84 -0.49 -8.05 -10.40
C VAL A 84 0.36 -7.55 -9.23
N ASN A 85 0.36 -8.33 -8.14
CA ASN A 85 1.21 -8.10 -6.99
C ASN A 85 2.30 -9.19 -6.92
N VAL A 86 3.55 -8.78 -7.13
CA VAL A 86 4.73 -9.62 -6.96
C VAL A 86 5.40 -9.23 -5.64
N PRO A 87 5.50 -10.13 -4.65
CA PRO A 87 6.08 -9.78 -3.35
C PRO A 87 7.58 -9.43 -3.49
N LEU A 88 8.08 -8.56 -2.62
CA LEU A 88 9.51 -8.16 -2.59
C LEU A 88 10.43 -9.25 -2.03
N SER A 89 9.85 -10.24 -1.35
CA SER A 89 10.47 -11.45 -0.82
C SER A 89 9.63 -12.67 -1.22
N ASP A 90 9.94 -13.84 -0.67
CA ASP A 90 9.16 -15.05 -0.88
C ASP A 90 7.69 -14.85 -0.53
N GLY A 91 6.80 -15.40 -1.36
CA GLY A 91 5.36 -15.27 -1.15
C GLY A 91 4.53 -15.52 -2.41
N ALA A 92 3.21 -15.44 -2.25
CA ALA A 92 2.28 -15.63 -3.37
C ALA A 92 2.28 -14.42 -4.32
N VAL A 93 2.36 -14.71 -5.62
CA VAL A 93 2.03 -13.74 -6.68
C VAL A 93 0.52 -13.80 -6.88
N ARG A 94 -0.15 -12.64 -6.96
CA ARG A 94 -1.62 -12.57 -7.02
C ARG A 94 -2.09 -11.46 -7.95
N GLY A 95 -3.34 -11.54 -8.37
CA GLY A 95 -3.98 -10.52 -9.19
C GLY A 95 -4.11 -10.91 -10.66
N TYR A 96 -4.41 -9.91 -11.48
CA TYR A 96 -4.82 -10.09 -12.87
C TYR A 96 -4.06 -9.12 -13.77
N GLY A 97 -3.55 -9.64 -14.89
CA GLY A 97 -3.12 -8.84 -16.04
C GLY A 97 -4.18 -8.86 -17.14
N TRP A 98 -4.18 -7.88 -18.03
CA TRP A 98 -5.15 -7.72 -19.11
C TRP A 98 -4.53 -7.80 -20.49
N SER A 99 -5.12 -8.58 -21.39
CA SER A 99 -4.84 -8.57 -22.82
C SER A 99 -6.10 -8.25 -23.61
N GLU A 100 -6.02 -7.38 -24.62
CA GLU A 100 -7.13 -7.16 -25.55
C GLU A 100 -7.48 -8.40 -26.38
N ASN A 101 -6.52 -9.31 -26.60
CA ASN A 101 -6.70 -10.48 -27.45
C ASN A 101 -7.30 -11.67 -26.69
N TYR A 102 -6.94 -11.82 -25.41
CA TYR A 102 -7.28 -13.00 -24.60
C TYR A 102 -7.92 -12.67 -23.25
N GLY A 103 -8.18 -11.40 -22.94
CA GLY A 103 -8.76 -10.98 -21.67
C GLY A 103 -7.81 -11.19 -20.48
N TRP A 104 -8.36 -11.67 -19.37
CA TRP A 104 -7.64 -11.76 -18.09
C TRP A 104 -6.61 -12.89 -18.04
N LEU A 105 -5.38 -12.55 -17.68
CA LEU A 105 -4.35 -13.47 -17.21
C LEU A 105 -4.33 -13.45 -15.68
N SER A 106 -4.72 -14.55 -15.04
CA SER A 106 -4.77 -14.67 -13.58
C SER A 106 -3.53 -15.33 -12.99
N PHE A 107 -3.07 -14.78 -11.87
CA PHE A 107 -2.04 -15.37 -11.01
C PHE A 107 -2.64 -15.93 -9.70
N ASN A 108 -3.97 -15.87 -9.53
CA ASN A 108 -4.61 -16.29 -8.29
C ASN A 108 -4.69 -17.81 -8.18
N ALA A 109 -4.40 -18.33 -6.99
CA ALA A 109 -4.37 -19.77 -6.68
C ALA A 109 -5.68 -20.50 -7.09
N ALA A 110 -6.83 -19.86 -6.93
CA ALA A 110 -8.12 -20.42 -7.30
C ALA A 110 -8.29 -20.61 -8.82
N ASP A 111 -7.69 -19.73 -9.63
CA ASP A 111 -7.84 -19.76 -11.09
C ASP A 111 -6.87 -20.75 -11.76
N VAL A 112 -5.75 -21.05 -11.09
CA VAL A 112 -4.70 -21.95 -11.57
C VAL A 112 -4.82 -23.37 -11.01
N ALA A 113 -5.88 -23.64 -10.24
CA ALA A 113 -6.16 -24.97 -9.71
C ALA A 113 -6.34 -26.01 -10.85
N GLY A 114 -5.78 -27.21 -10.65
CA GLY A 114 -5.78 -28.26 -11.67
C GLY A 114 -4.76 -28.03 -12.79
N CYS A 115 -3.65 -27.36 -12.46
CA CYS A 115 -2.51 -27.19 -13.36
C CYS A 115 -1.95 -28.56 -13.83
N PRO A 116 -1.26 -28.61 -14.99
CA PRO A 116 -0.83 -29.88 -15.58
C PRO A 116 0.11 -30.69 -14.67
N VAL A 117 1.09 -30.02 -14.06
CA VAL A 117 2.14 -30.62 -13.23
C VAL A 117 2.66 -29.64 -12.18
N GLY A 118 3.31 -30.17 -11.13
CA GLY A 118 3.99 -29.38 -10.13
C GLY A 118 3.05 -28.61 -9.19
N GLY A 119 3.60 -27.58 -8.53
CA GLY A 119 2.82 -26.70 -7.67
C GLY A 119 2.04 -25.67 -8.49
N CYS A 120 0.71 -25.64 -8.37
CA CYS A 120 -0.10 -24.76 -9.21
C CYS A 120 0.04 -23.27 -8.90
N SER A 121 0.19 -22.92 -7.61
CA SER A 121 0.13 -21.52 -7.19
C SER A 121 1.32 -20.72 -7.71
N ALA A 122 1.05 -19.54 -8.27
CA ALA A 122 2.11 -18.59 -8.62
C ALA A 122 2.82 -18.09 -7.35
N GLN A 123 4.14 -18.28 -7.27
CA GLN A 123 4.94 -17.92 -6.10
C GLN A 123 6.27 -17.30 -6.49
N ARG A 124 6.73 -16.34 -5.69
CA ARG A 124 8.14 -15.95 -5.68
C ARG A 124 8.88 -16.82 -4.69
N VAL A 125 9.97 -17.45 -5.14
CA VAL A 125 10.91 -18.24 -4.33
C VAL A 125 12.31 -17.73 -4.62
N GLY A 126 12.90 -17.02 -3.67
CA GLY A 126 14.09 -16.21 -3.85
C GLY A 126 13.89 -15.18 -4.97
N ASN A 127 14.65 -15.34 -6.05
CA ASN A 127 14.55 -14.49 -7.24
C ASN A 127 13.75 -15.13 -8.38
N ALA A 128 13.24 -16.36 -8.23
CA ALA A 128 12.45 -17.02 -9.27
C ALA A 128 10.96 -16.82 -9.04
N LEU A 129 10.20 -16.60 -10.12
CA LEU A 129 8.76 -16.81 -10.12
C LEU A 129 8.49 -18.25 -10.57
N THR A 130 7.70 -18.96 -9.78
CA THR A 130 7.40 -20.38 -9.94
C THR A 130 5.89 -20.63 -9.96
N GLY A 131 5.49 -21.81 -10.41
CA GLY A 131 4.08 -22.16 -10.54
C GLY A 131 3.48 -21.71 -11.86
N TRP A 132 2.17 -21.42 -11.84
CA TRP A 132 1.40 -21.19 -13.05
C TRP A 132 0.62 -19.88 -12.99
N ALA A 133 0.39 -19.30 -14.16
CA ALA A 133 -0.66 -18.33 -14.44
C ALA A 133 -1.67 -18.94 -15.43
N ARG A 134 -2.85 -18.34 -15.57
CA ARG A 134 -3.88 -18.87 -16.46
C ARG A 134 -4.71 -17.80 -17.17
N VAL A 135 -4.90 -17.98 -18.47
CA VAL A 135 -5.79 -17.15 -19.28
C VAL A 135 -7.25 -17.59 -19.05
N LEU A 136 -8.05 -16.70 -18.48
CA LEU A 136 -9.41 -17.03 -18.05
C LEU A 136 -10.36 -17.24 -19.21
N SER A 137 -10.23 -16.47 -20.29
CA SER A 137 -11.08 -16.64 -21.48
C SER A 137 -10.93 -18.04 -22.10
N ILE A 138 -9.73 -18.62 -22.08
CA ILE A 138 -9.46 -19.98 -22.56
C ILE A 138 -10.04 -21.02 -21.61
N ARG A 139 -9.89 -20.83 -20.28
CA ARG A 139 -10.50 -21.70 -19.27
C ARG A 139 -12.02 -21.74 -19.41
N ASP A 140 -12.64 -20.57 -19.51
CA ASP A 140 -14.09 -20.40 -19.43
C ASP A 140 -14.79 -20.72 -20.76
N ALA A 141 -14.07 -20.72 -21.88
CA ALA A 141 -14.58 -21.16 -23.17
C ALA A 141 -14.80 -22.69 -23.29
N ALA A 142 -14.45 -23.46 -22.23
CA ALA A 142 -14.75 -24.89 -22.09
C ALA A 142 -14.35 -25.71 -23.34
N ALA A 143 -15.18 -26.65 -23.80
CA ALA A 143 -14.91 -27.49 -24.97
C ALA A 143 -14.71 -26.70 -26.29
N ASN A 144 -15.07 -25.41 -26.33
CA ASN A 144 -14.97 -24.56 -27.51
C ASN A 144 -13.60 -23.86 -27.64
N SER A 145 -12.68 -24.04 -26.69
CA SER A 145 -11.31 -23.49 -26.77
C SER A 145 -10.36 -24.30 -27.67
N GLY A 146 -10.87 -25.20 -28.51
CA GLY A 146 -10.03 -26.09 -29.32
C GLY A 146 -9.20 -27.08 -28.49
N GLY A 147 -9.62 -27.38 -27.26
CA GLY A 147 -8.90 -28.25 -26.32
C GLY A 147 -7.82 -27.56 -25.49
N TRP A 148 -7.69 -26.23 -25.59
CA TRP A 148 -6.69 -25.47 -24.84
C TRP A 148 -7.10 -25.26 -23.37
N SER A 149 -6.12 -25.33 -22.48
CA SER A 149 -6.33 -25.17 -21.03
C SER A 149 -5.96 -23.78 -20.53
N GLY A 150 -5.12 -23.07 -21.29
CA GLY A 150 -4.76 -21.66 -21.06
C GLY A 150 -3.72 -21.48 -19.97
N TYR A 151 -2.96 -22.51 -19.65
CA TYR A 151 -1.93 -22.48 -18.61
C TYR A 151 -0.63 -21.87 -19.13
N VAL A 152 0.00 -21.06 -18.29
CA VAL A 152 1.29 -20.44 -18.52
C VAL A 152 2.21 -20.82 -17.37
N SER A 153 3.25 -21.61 -17.63
CA SER A 153 4.26 -21.97 -16.65
C SER A 153 5.27 -20.83 -16.47
N LEU A 154 5.52 -20.45 -15.22
CA LEU A 154 6.45 -19.36 -14.89
C LEU A 154 7.92 -19.81 -14.85
N ASP A 155 8.16 -21.11 -14.74
CA ASP A 155 9.50 -21.69 -14.77
C ASP A 155 9.55 -23.14 -15.27
N SER A 156 10.71 -23.53 -15.77
CA SER A 156 10.99 -24.89 -16.23
C SER A 156 11.05 -25.93 -15.10
N GLY A 157 11.38 -25.53 -13.87
CA GLY A 157 11.43 -26.40 -12.70
C GLY A 157 10.04 -26.91 -12.29
N THR A 158 9.03 -26.04 -12.30
CA THR A 158 7.62 -26.42 -12.04
C THR A 158 7.13 -27.46 -13.04
N THR A 159 7.53 -27.35 -14.31
CA THR A 159 7.13 -28.30 -15.36
C THR A 159 8.00 -29.55 -15.44
N GLY A 160 9.17 -29.54 -14.82
CA GLY A 160 10.20 -30.56 -15.05
C GLY A 160 10.72 -30.55 -16.50
N SER A 161 10.59 -29.43 -17.22
CA SER A 161 11.03 -29.32 -18.61
C SER A 161 12.55 -29.45 -18.72
N GLY A 162 13.01 -30.20 -19.73
CA GLY A 162 14.44 -30.28 -20.08
C GLY A 162 14.99 -29.02 -20.76
N VAL A 163 14.12 -28.09 -21.16
CA VAL A 163 14.50 -26.78 -21.72
C VAL A 163 14.46 -25.75 -20.58
N PRO A 164 15.59 -25.15 -20.20
CA PRO A 164 15.64 -24.20 -19.10
C PRO A 164 15.00 -22.87 -19.52
N TYR A 165 13.99 -22.46 -18.75
CA TYR A 165 13.39 -21.13 -18.80
C TYR A 165 12.89 -20.75 -17.41
N GLY A 166 12.60 -19.47 -17.23
CA GLY A 166 11.96 -18.96 -16.03
C GLY A 166 11.91 -17.45 -16.00
N VAL A 167 10.96 -16.93 -15.23
CA VAL A 167 10.85 -15.52 -14.91
C VAL A 167 11.60 -15.25 -13.61
N THR A 168 12.43 -14.21 -13.61
CA THR A 168 13.22 -13.81 -12.44
C THR A 168 12.97 -12.38 -12.02
N VAL A 169 13.14 -12.12 -10.73
CA VAL A 169 13.03 -10.81 -10.10
C VAL A 169 14.37 -10.42 -9.49
N ALA A 170 14.93 -9.31 -9.95
CA ALA A 170 16.16 -8.72 -9.42
C ALA A 170 15.89 -7.30 -8.95
N GLY A 171 15.76 -7.11 -7.64
CA GLY A 171 15.25 -5.85 -7.08
C GLY A 171 13.83 -5.58 -7.56
N ASN A 172 13.67 -4.52 -8.37
CA ASN A 172 12.39 -4.13 -8.96
C ASN A 172 12.24 -4.57 -10.42
N ILE A 173 13.27 -5.18 -11.02
CA ILE A 173 13.25 -5.58 -12.43
C ILE A 173 12.73 -7.01 -12.52
N ILE A 174 11.76 -7.23 -13.41
CA ILE A 174 11.31 -8.56 -13.80
C ILE A 174 11.92 -8.86 -15.17
N SER A 175 12.42 -10.07 -15.36
CA SER A 175 13.07 -10.51 -16.60
C SER A 175 12.84 -11.99 -16.87
N GLY A 176 13.17 -12.43 -18.07
CA GLY A 176 13.04 -13.82 -18.48
C GLY A 176 11.70 -14.13 -19.15
N TYR A 177 11.49 -15.41 -19.41
CA TYR A 177 10.37 -15.89 -20.22
C TYR A 177 9.58 -16.97 -19.48
N ALA A 178 8.27 -16.87 -19.59
CA ALA A 178 7.32 -17.91 -19.25
C ALA A 178 6.92 -18.69 -20.52
N TRP A 179 6.34 -19.87 -20.35
CA TRP A 179 5.96 -20.76 -21.46
C TRP A 179 4.51 -21.23 -21.34
N SER A 180 3.80 -21.27 -22.46
CA SER A 180 2.52 -21.96 -22.62
C SER A 180 2.61 -22.85 -23.85
N ASP A 181 2.11 -24.09 -23.75
CA ASP A 181 2.06 -25.00 -24.89
C ASP A 181 1.10 -24.49 -25.99
N GLU A 182 0.13 -23.65 -25.62
CA GLU A 182 -0.86 -23.10 -26.54
C GLU A 182 -0.49 -21.71 -27.08
N LEU A 183 0.20 -20.89 -26.28
CA LEU A 183 0.51 -19.49 -26.59
C LEU A 183 2.01 -19.24 -26.87
N GLY A 184 2.87 -20.22 -26.64
CA GLY A 184 4.31 -20.10 -26.81
C GLY A 184 4.99 -19.26 -25.72
N TRP A 185 6.11 -18.62 -26.08
CA TRP A 185 6.92 -17.81 -25.19
C TRP A 185 6.23 -16.48 -24.84
N ILE A 186 6.31 -16.12 -23.56
CA ILE A 186 5.80 -14.85 -23.01
C ILE A 186 6.96 -14.16 -22.29
N ASP A 187 7.33 -12.98 -22.77
CA ASP A 187 8.41 -12.12 -22.27
C ASP A 187 7.91 -11.25 -21.12
N PHE A 188 8.60 -11.32 -19.97
CA PHE A 188 8.33 -10.51 -18.78
C PHE A 188 9.28 -9.31 -18.64
N GLY A 189 10.26 -9.15 -19.54
CA GLY A 189 11.33 -8.16 -19.46
C GLY A 189 10.90 -6.70 -19.53
N ARG A 190 9.64 -6.42 -19.88
CA ARG A 190 9.05 -5.07 -19.88
C ARG A 190 8.10 -4.81 -18.71
N ALA A 191 7.96 -5.77 -17.79
CA ALA A 191 7.29 -5.58 -16.52
C ALA A 191 8.29 -5.24 -15.41
N ARG A 192 7.83 -4.52 -14.39
CA ARG A 192 8.64 -4.19 -13.21
C ARG A 192 7.79 -4.04 -11.97
N ILE A 193 8.41 -4.24 -10.81
CA ILE A 193 7.81 -3.94 -9.53
C ILE A 193 7.93 -2.43 -9.29
N GLN A 194 6.80 -1.73 -9.34
CA GLN A 194 6.64 -0.33 -8.95
C GLN A 194 5.41 -0.20 -8.06
N PRO A 195 5.57 -0.14 -6.72
CA PRO A 195 4.46 0.09 -5.81
C PRO A 195 3.65 1.33 -6.23
N GLY A 196 2.33 1.25 -6.07
CA GLY A 196 1.48 2.43 -6.25
C GLY A 196 1.72 3.46 -5.15
N ASN A 197 1.23 4.67 -5.38
CA ASN A 197 1.29 5.69 -4.35
C ASN A 197 0.30 5.36 -3.24
N SER A 198 0.74 5.52 -1.99
CA SER A 198 -0.09 5.34 -0.81
C SER A 198 -0.15 6.63 0.00
N LEU A 199 -1.32 6.90 0.59
CA LEU A 199 -1.51 8.04 1.47
C LEU A 199 -0.99 7.70 2.86
N LYS A 200 -0.20 8.63 3.41
CA LYS A 200 0.35 8.56 4.76
C LYS A 200 0.44 9.94 5.37
N ILE A 201 0.41 9.97 6.69
CA ILE A 201 0.64 11.15 7.52
C ILE A 201 2.06 11.07 8.05
N CYS A 202 2.87 12.06 7.71
CA CYS A 202 4.25 12.18 8.15
C CYS A 202 4.41 13.41 9.03
N ARG A 203 5.33 13.36 9.99
CA ARG A 203 5.72 14.55 10.73
C ARG A 203 6.61 15.44 9.87
N ASP A 204 6.37 16.74 9.87
CA ASP A 204 7.14 17.83 9.24
C ASP A 204 7.30 17.76 7.70
N SER A 205 7.76 16.65 7.15
CA SER A 205 8.01 16.44 5.72
C SER A 205 7.84 14.97 5.30
N CYS A 206 7.77 14.71 4.00
CA CYS A 206 7.63 13.35 3.47
C CYS A 206 8.90 12.48 3.61
N ASN A 207 10.03 13.08 3.98
CA ASN A 207 11.33 12.42 4.19
C ASN A 207 11.85 12.52 5.63
N SER A 208 11.00 12.85 6.60
CA SER A 208 11.41 13.01 8.01
C SER A 208 11.81 11.70 8.70
N GLY A 209 11.50 10.55 8.10
CA GLY A 209 11.61 9.21 8.68
C GLY A 209 10.50 8.90 9.69
N ILE A 210 9.61 9.84 9.99
CA ILE A 210 8.66 9.75 11.10
C ILE A 210 7.22 9.59 10.57
N LEU A 211 6.76 8.34 10.53
CA LEU A 211 5.39 7.98 10.19
C LEU A 211 4.44 8.19 11.37
N ARG A 212 3.29 8.82 11.12
CA ARG A 212 2.23 9.07 12.11
C ARG A 212 0.96 8.28 11.85
N GLY A 213 0.73 7.88 10.61
CA GLY A 213 -0.42 7.08 10.24
C GLY A 213 -0.37 6.75 8.76
N SER A 214 -1.03 5.67 8.36
CA SER A 214 -1.15 5.30 6.95
C SER A 214 -2.59 4.96 6.60
N GLN A 215 -2.84 4.76 5.31
CA GLN A 215 -4.09 4.21 4.81
C GLN A 215 -4.35 2.78 5.31
N SER A 216 -3.30 1.99 5.52
CA SER A 216 -3.40 0.57 5.88
C SER A 216 -3.43 0.31 7.38
N ALA A 217 -2.98 1.27 8.20
CA ALA A 217 -2.98 1.17 9.64
C ALA A 217 -3.06 2.56 10.28
N ALA A 218 -3.98 2.73 11.23
CA ALA A 218 -4.00 3.92 12.06
C ALA A 218 -2.73 3.95 12.93
N GLY A 219 -2.01 5.07 12.89
CA GLY A 219 -0.90 5.27 13.82
C GLY A 219 -1.38 5.88 15.13
N SER A 220 -0.44 6.04 16.07
CA SER A 220 -0.71 6.63 17.38
C SER A 220 0.36 7.62 17.77
N ASN A 221 -0.03 8.70 18.43
CA ASN A 221 0.88 9.68 19.00
C ASN A 221 0.38 10.12 20.38
N THR A 222 1.30 10.42 21.28
CA THR A 222 0.97 10.98 22.60
C THR A 222 1.57 12.36 22.71
N MET A 223 0.73 13.35 23.02
CA MET A 223 1.13 14.75 23.12
C MET A 223 0.83 15.28 24.52
N GLY A 224 1.73 16.13 25.03
CA GLY A 224 1.44 16.93 26.21
C GLY A 224 0.46 18.06 25.89
N THR A 225 -0.42 18.43 26.82
CA THR A 225 -1.27 19.62 26.66
C THR A 225 -0.43 20.86 26.34
N GLY A 226 -0.85 21.63 25.34
CA GLY A 226 -0.13 22.79 24.80
C GLY A 226 0.97 22.45 23.77
N ALA A 227 1.29 21.18 23.56
CA ALA A 227 2.25 20.77 22.53
C ALA A 227 1.68 21.00 21.12
N VAL A 228 2.56 21.30 20.19
CA VAL A 228 2.24 21.53 18.78
C VAL A 228 3.11 20.61 17.92
N GLU A 229 2.50 20.06 16.86
CA GLU A 229 3.19 19.22 15.89
C GLU A 229 2.76 19.56 14.46
N SER A 230 3.71 19.58 13.53
CA SER A 230 3.43 19.77 12.11
C SER A 230 3.29 18.41 11.42
N LEU A 231 2.22 18.24 10.67
CA LEU A 231 1.91 17.05 9.90
C LEU A 231 1.77 17.39 8.42
N VAL A 232 2.25 16.49 7.57
CA VAL A 232 2.04 16.56 6.13
C VAL A 232 1.38 15.27 5.65
N ALA A 233 0.53 15.40 4.65
CA ALA A 233 0.00 14.27 3.91
C ALA A 233 0.93 13.99 2.72
N CYS A 234 1.41 12.75 2.62
CA CYS A 234 2.33 12.33 1.57
C CYS A 234 1.68 11.26 0.70
N TRP A 235 1.75 11.45 -0.61
CA TRP A 235 1.22 10.53 -1.62
C TRP A 235 2.36 10.06 -2.52
N ASN A 236 2.99 8.96 -2.12
CA ASN A 236 4.11 8.37 -2.86
C ASN A 236 4.23 6.87 -2.54
N SER A 237 5.13 6.18 -3.23
CA SER A 237 5.31 4.72 -3.14
C SER A 237 6.04 4.24 -1.89
N ASP A 238 6.59 5.13 -1.07
CA ASP A 238 7.24 4.74 0.18
C ASP A 238 6.20 4.26 1.21
N VAL A 239 6.52 3.21 1.95
CA VAL A 239 5.67 2.72 3.04
C VAL A 239 5.90 3.49 4.33
N ALA A 240 7.02 4.20 4.42
CA ALA A 240 7.39 5.08 5.51
C ALA A 240 7.45 6.53 5.03
N CYS A 241 7.97 7.42 5.87
CA CYS A 241 8.21 8.82 5.55
C CYS A 241 9.69 9.07 5.23
N GLY A 242 10.32 8.20 4.44
CA GLY A 242 11.75 8.25 4.12
C GLY A 242 12.07 8.87 2.76
N MET A 243 11.08 8.97 1.87
CA MET A 243 11.29 9.47 0.50
C MET A 243 11.00 10.97 0.37
N ALA A 244 11.96 11.71 -0.18
CA ALA A 244 11.76 13.12 -0.54
C ALA A 244 10.60 13.23 -1.55
N GLY A 245 9.62 14.06 -1.22
CA GLY A 245 8.43 14.28 -2.04
C GLY A 245 7.63 15.47 -1.53
N ALA A 246 6.86 16.08 -2.43
CA ALA A 246 5.95 17.16 -2.06
C ALA A 246 4.78 16.61 -1.24
N SER A 247 4.34 17.38 -0.25
CA SER A 247 3.08 17.11 0.42
C SER A 247 1.92 17.42 -0.52
N VAL A 248 0.83 16.67 -0.35
CA VAL A 248 -0.40 16.86 -1.13
C VAL A 248 -1.41 17.70 -0.35
N PRO A 249 -2.27 18.48 -1.03
CA PRO A 249 -3.34 19.22 -0.38
C PRO A 249 -4.46 18.24 0.02
N ALA A 250 -4.29 17.58 1.16
CA ALA A 250 -5.28 16.63 1.69
C ALA A 250 -6.38 17.36 2.46
N THR A 251 -7.58 16.81 2.46
CA THR A 251 -8.66 17.27 3.35
C THR A 251 -8.43 16.68 4.74
N TRP A 252 -8.24 17.54 5.73
CA TRP A 252 -8.01 17.12 7.12
C TRP A 252 -9.28 17.23 7.96
N ALA A 253 -9.50 16.26 8.83
CA ALA A 253 -10.60 16.27 9.78
C ALA A 253 -10.17 15.63 11.10
N GLU A 254 -10.69 16.17 12.19
CA GLU A 254 -10.58 15.59 13.53
C GLU A 254 -11.93 15.01 13.96
N SER A 255 -11.91 13.93 14.74
CA SER A 255 -13.12 13.34 15.31
C SER A 255 -12.84 12.75 16.68
N GLY A 256 -13.67 13.13 17.66
CA GLY A 256 -13.56 12.66 19.04
C GLY A 256 -13.92 13.76 20.04
N SER A 257 -13.30 13.70 21.23
CA SER A 257 -13.24 14.84 22.15
C SER A 257 -12.47 15.99 21.52
N ALA A 258 -12.75 17.25 21.85
CA ALA A 258 -11.96 18.43 21.41
C ALA A 258 -10.56 18.49 22.04
N ALA A 259 -9.82 17.39 21.97
CA ALA A 259 -8.53 17.19 22.60
C ALA A 259 -7.41 17.78 21.77
N VAL A 260 -7.54 17.73 20.44
CA VAL A 260 -6.65 18.42 19.52
C VAL A 260 -7.40 19.55 18.78
N GLY A 261 -6.65 20.33 18.02
CA GLY A 261 -7.18 21.31 17.10
C GLY A 261 -6.27 21.41 15.89
N LEU A 262 -6.89 21.54 14.71
CA LEU A 262 -6.18 21.63 13.43
C LEU A 262 -6.13 23.07 12.92
N SER A 263 -4.95 23.51 12.46
CA SER A 263 -4.76 24.84 11.86
C SER A 263 -3.70 24.82 10.75
N GLY A 264 -3.64 25.88 9.94
CA GLY A 264 -2.68 25.97 8.83
C GLY A 264 -3.18 25.32 7.51
N PRO A 265 -2.36 25.41 6.44
CA PRO A 265 -2.74 24.93 5.12
C PRO A 265 -2.89 23.41 5.02
N ASP A 266 -3.59 22.93 4.00
CA ASP A 266 -3.83 21.48 3.79
C ASP A 266 -2.56 20.69 3.41
N THR A 267 -1.53 21.38 2.93
CA THR A 267 -0.22 20.82 2.61
C THR A 267 0.73 20.74 3.82
N LEU A 268 0.43 21.44 4.91
CA LEU A 268 1.20 21.44 6.16
C LEU A 268 0.24 21.80 7.30
N LYS A 269 -0.29 20.77 7.95
CA LYS A 269 -1.28 20.91 8.99
C LYS A 269 -0.60 20.98 10.35
N THR A 270 -0.94 21.98 11.13
CA THR A 270 -0.50 22.11 12.52
C THR A 270 -1.55 21.48 13.43
N VAL A 271 -1.12 20.52 14.24
CA VAL A 271 -1.92 19.89 15.29
C VAL A 271 -1.52 20.47 16.64
N THR A 272 -2.49 21.02 17.37
CA THR A 272 -2.29 21.55 18.72
C THR A 272 -3.03 20.69 19.72
N ALA A 273 -2.35 20.29 20.80
CA ALA A 273 -2.98 19.57 21.91
C ALA A 273 -3.70 20.56 22.85
N ASN A 274 -5.02 20.65 22.74
CA ASN A 274 -5.85 21.64 23.45
C ASN A 274 -6.30 21.17 24.83
N ALA A 275 -6.72 19.91 24.96
CA ALA A 275 -7.28 19.37 26.19
C ALA A 275 -6.95 17.89 26.35
N VAL A 276 -6.90 17.42 27.59
CA VAL A 276 -6.70 15.99 27.90
C VAL A 276 -7.82 15.17 27.28
N GLY A 277 -7.47 14.09 26.60
CA GLY A 277 -8.43 13.26 25.91
C GLY A 277 -7.79 12.44 24.82
N SER A 278 -8.59 11.87 23.94
CA SER A 278 -8.10 11.12 22.79
C SER A 278 -8.99 11.39 21.59
N GLU A 279 -8.35 11.66 20.46
CA GLU A 279 -9.00 12.12 19.25
C GLU A 279 -8.27 11.57 18.03
N SER A 280 -9.00 11.30 16.95
CA SER A 280 -8.39 10.87 15.69
C SER A 280 -8.29 12.04 14.71
N VAL A 281 -7.11 12.23 14.14
CA VAL A 281 -6.85 13.11 13.01
C VAL A 281 -6.79 12.27 11.75
N THR A 282 -7.51 12.69 10.72
CA THR A 282 -7.56 12.02 9.42
C THR A 282 -7.11 12.96 8.32
N ALA A 283 -6.44 12.42 7.31
CA ALA A 283 -6.10 13.11 6.08
C ALA A 283 -6.68 12.30 4.92
N THR A 284 -7.47 12.94 4.05
CA THR A 284 -8.09 12.32 2.89
C THR A 284 -7.59 12.94 1.59
N TYR A 285 -7.14 12.11 0.66
CA TYR A 285 -6.66 12.52 -0.66
C TYR A 285 -6.99 11.43 -1.67
N VAL A 286 -7.50 11.82 -2.85
CA VAL A 286 -7.93 10.90 -3.94
C VAL A 286 -8.81 9.73 -3.47
N GLY A 287 -9.72 9.99 -2.55
CA GLY A 287 -10.64 8.99 -1.98
C GLY A 287 -10.01 8.02 -0.99
N GLN A 288 -8.73 8.18 -0.66
CA GLN A 288 -8.03 7.41 0.37
C GLN A 288 -7.91 8.22 1.65
N THR A 289 -8.04 7.56 2.79
CA THR A 289 -7.94 8.20 4.12
C THR A 289 -6.85 7.53 4.93
N ALA A 290 -5.96 8.33 5.50
CA ALA A 290 -4.98 7.90 6.50
C ALA A 290 -5.40 8.43 7.88
N THR A 291 -5.11 7.66 8.93
CA THR A 291 -5.58 7.96 10.30
C THR A 291 -4.43 8.00 11.29
N LEU A 292 -4.43 9.02 12.15
CA LEU A 292 -3.56 9.17 13.32
C LEU A 292 -4.45 9.30 14.56
N ASN A 293 -4.27 8.44 15.55
CA ASN A 293 -4.90 8.58 16.86
C ASN A 293 -3.98 9.38 17.79
N VAL A 294 -4.44 10.51 18.29
CA VAL A 294 -3.70 11.36 19.22
C VAL A 294 -4.28 11.20 20.62
N SER A 295 -3.43 10.87 21.58
CA SER A 295 -3.75 10.89 23.00
C SER A 295 -3.08 12.11 23.64
N VAL A 296 -3.90 13.02 24.18
CA VAL A 296 -3.40 14.19 24.88
C VAL A 296 -3.39 13.90 26.36
N ILE A 297 -2.22 14.02 26.96
CA ILE A 297 -1.98 13.83 28.39
C ILE A 297 -1.54 15.15 29.02
N CYS A 298 -1.69 15.24 30.33
CA CYS A 298 -1.01 16.30 31.08
C CYS A 298 0.48 16.19 30.89
N VAL A 299 1.16 17.33 30.88
CA VAL A 299 2.62 17.35 31.00
C VAL A 299 2.91 17.33 32.49
N PRO A 300 3.24 16.17 33.11
CA PRO A 300 3.78 16.20 34.45
C PRO A 300 5.13 16.91 34.35
N LEU A 301 5.16 18.18 34.75
CA LEU A 301 6.43 18.79 35.11
C LEU A 301 6.93 18.01 36.33
N VAL A 302 7.99 17.22 36.15
CA VAL A 302 8.69 16.65 37.28
C VAL A 302 9.16 17.78 38.19
N CYS A 303 8.99 17.59 39.50
CA CYS A 303 9.50 18.52 40.51
C CYS A 303 10.97 18.81 40.22
N GLY A 304 11.28 20.09 39.99
CA GLY A 304 12.54 20.47 39.37
C GLY A 304 12.77 21.98 39.40
N ALA A 305 13.49 22.50 38.42
CA ALA A 305 13.93 23.90 38.41
C ALA A 305 12.78 24.92 38.57
N VAL A 306 11.61 24.63 37.98
CA VAL A 306 10.41 25.48 38.05
C VAL A 306 9.71 25.48 39.41
N THR A 307 9.78 24.38 40.17
CA THR A 307 9.15 24.24 41.49
C THR A 307 10.13 24.54 42.64
N LYS A 308 11.41 24.71 42.32
CA LYS A 308 12.53 24.77 43.27
C LYS A 308 12.34 25.80 44.38
N ALA A 309 11.86 27.01 44.05
CA ALA A 309 11.68 28.06 45.04
C ALA A 309 10.69 27.68 46.15
N VAL A 310 9.67 26.88 45.83
CA VAL A 310 8.68 26.40 46.80
C VAL A 310 9.23 25.19 47.55
N THR A 311 9.83 24.23 46.85
CA THR A 311 10.34 22.99 47.47
C THR A 311 11.52 23.27 48.41
N ASP A 312 12.37 24.26 48.13
CA ASP A 312 13.50 24.65 49.01
C ASP A 312 13.05 25.29 50.34
N THR A 313 11.75 25.53 50.51
CA THR A 313 11.19 26.07 51.76
C THR A 313 10.96 24.96 52.81
N TYR A 314 10.70 23.73 52.36
CA TYR A 314 10.23 22.62 53.19
C TYR A 314 11.23 21.46 53.21
N CYS A 315 11.16 20.66 54.27
CA CYS A 315 11.97 19.46 54.45
C CYS A 315 11.51 18.33 53.51
N PRO A 316 12.36 17.35 53.16
CA PRO A 316 12.04 16.33 52.14
C PRO A 316 10.91 15.36 52.50
N ASP A 317 10.59 15.25 53.77
CA ASP A 317 9.48 14.51 54.34
C ASP A 317 8.12 15.24 54.18
N ALA A 318 8.14 16.55 53.94
CA ALA A 318 6.94 17.33 53.67
C ALA A 318 6.66 17.42 52.16
N THR A 319 5.43 17.12 51.75
CA THR A 319 4.95 17.26 50.37
C THR A 319 3.96 18.42 50.30
N GLN A 320 4.17 19.36 49.38
CA GLN A 320 3.39 20.59 49.28
C GLN A 320 3.01 20.88 47.83
N ASP A 321 1.84 21.51 47.66
CA ASP A 321 1.44 22.08 46.38
C ASP A 321 2.36 23.27 46.05
N THR A 322 2.98 23.22 44.88
CA THR A 322 3.91 24.24 44.42
C THR A 322 3.23 25.42 43.74
N GLY A 323 1.93 25.31 43.44
CA GLY A 323 1.19 26.28 42.64
C GLY A 323 1.60 26.33 41.17
N VAL A 324 2.58 25.51 40.76
CA VAL A 324 3.01 25.40 39.36
C VAL A 324 1.99 24.54 38.63
N SER A 325 1.36 25.12 37.62
CA SER A 325 0.37 24.45 36.76
C SER A 325 0.91 23.14 36.16
N ASP A 326 0.11 22.08 36.20
CA ASP A 326 0.34 20.84 35.45
C ASP A 326 -0.14 20.93 33.98
N ASN A 327 -0.61 22.11 33.58
CA ASN A 327 -1.24 22.44 32.30
C ASN A 327 -2.53 21.66 32.01
N CYS A 328 -3.18 21.18 33.07
CA CYS A 328 -4.47 20.48 33.06
C CYS A 328 -5.47 21.03 34.08
N GLY A 329 -5.23 22.22 34.62
CA GLY A 329 -6.08 22.84 35.64
C GLY A 329 -5.77 22.36 37.07
N GLY A 330 -4.71 21.56 37.24
CA GLY A 330 -4.13 21.22 38.53
C GLY A 330 -2.78 21.89 38.75
N THR A 331 -2.17 21.58 39.88
CA THR A 331 -0.86 22.09 40.29
C THR A 331 0.02 20.95 40.79
N LEU A 332 1.32 21.09 40.58
CA LEU A 332 2.28 20.05 40.95
C LEU A 332 2.44 20.01 42.47
N THR A 333 2.23 18.82 43.04
CA THR A 333 2.58 18.55 44.43
C THR A 333 3.95 17.89 44.50
N CYS A 334 4.88 18.51 45.22
CA CYS A 334 6.29 18.12 45.25
C CYS A 334 6.80 17.94 46.69
N PRO A 335 7.72 16.99 46.93
CA PRO A 335 8.44 16.92 48.20
C PRO A 335 9.38 18.12 48.37
N GLY A 336 9.65 18.49 49.62
CA GLY A 336 10.63 19.51 49.94
C GLY A 336 12.05 19.14 49.55
N THR A 337 12.90 20.14 49.35
CA THR A 337 14.32 19.97 48.99
C THR A 337 15.24 20.68 49.97
N ARG A 338 14.68 21.37 50.98
CA ARG A 338 15.47 22.03 52.02
C ARG A 338 16.19 20.99 52.86
N TYR A 339 17.50 21.17 53.06
CA TYR A 339 18.20 20.43 54.09
C TYR A 339 17.69 20.85 55.48
N CYS A 340 17.05 19.93 56.18
CA CYS A 340 16.55 20.14 57.54
C CYS A 340 17.30 19.21 58.48
N ASP A 341 18.01 19.78 59.46
CA ASP A 341 18.61 19.00 60.52
C ASP A 341 17.54 18.73 61.59
N THR A 342 17.05 17.49 61.64
CA THR A 342 16.02 17.06 62.58
C THR A 342 16.54 16.91 64.02
N ASN A 343 17.82 17.22 64.29
CA ASN A 343 18.43 17.08 65.62
C ASN A 343 18.37 18.33 66.51
N TYR A 344 17.86 19.47 66.05
CA TYR A 344 17.72 20.64 66.92
C TYR A 344 16.43 20.57 67.73
N LYS A 345 16.50 19.94 68.92
CA LYS A 345 15.58 20.24 70.02
C LYS A 345 15.79 21.71 70.40
N GLU A 346 14.96 22.60 69.87
CA GLU A 346 14.76 23.92 70.49
C GLU A 346 14.14 23.70 71.88
N VAL A 347 14.98 23.76 72.90
CA VAL A 347 14.53 23.98 74.27
C VAL A 347 14.18 25.47 74.34
N GLN A 348 12.89 25.78 74.34
CA GLN A 348 12.38 27.13 74.60
C GLN A 348 12.89 27.65 75.96
N PRO A 349 13.06 28.98 76.11
CA PRO A 349 13.62 29.60 77.31
C PRO A 349 12.80 29.39 78.57
#